data_AF-A0A9P1FTF2-F1
#
_entry.id   AF-A0A9P1FTF2-F1
#
_cell.length_a   1.000
_cell.length_b   1.000
_cell.length_c   1.000
_cell.angle_alpha   90.00
_cell.angle_beta   90.00
_cell.angle_gamma   90.00
#
_symmetry.space_group_name_H-M   'P 1'
#
loop_
_entity.id
_entity.type
_entity.pdbx_description
1 polymer ?
#
loop_
_entity_poly.entity_id
_entity_poly.type
_entity_poly.pdbx_seq_one_letter_code
_entity_poly.pdbx_strand_id
1 'polypeptide(L)'
;MVIRSAVEPSGARWLLLASALRFSAGFAILVWLPSAIRASFPEDVEQLRGECGRRAGAGGSRCLVRFALVNSLIKGVAGSLSSISGGVAADALRSTGFGDRSAAWFCAASSLAAAPLWYFTLAEGLSFQVCMALLCAEYLVAESWLGPAISALQGSVPSDRRGTAQAKPSHKASVRPLL
;
A
#
# COMPACT_ATOMS: atom_id res chain seq x y z
N MET A 1 32.68 -5.75 -4.28
CA MET A 1 31.86 -6.28 -5.39
C MET A 1 31.30 -7.66 -5.01
N VAL A 2 30.39 -7.74 -4.02
CA VAL A 2 29.87 -9.01 -3.43
C VAL A 2 28.35 -8.90 -3.18
N ILE A 3 27.63 -8.24 -4.10
CA ILE A 3 26.15 -8.16 -4.05
C ILE A 3 25.51 -8.95 -5.21
N ARG A 4 26.29 -9.34 -6.22
CA ARG A 4 25.76 -10.04 -7.41
C ARG A 4 25.45 -11.52 -7.22
N SER A 5 25.98 -12.19 -6.19
CA SER A 5 25.86 -13.64 -6.03
C SER A 5 24.79 -14.13 -5.04
N ALA A 6 24.01 -13.23 -4.42
CA ALA A 6 23.00 -13.61 -3.42
C ALA A 6 21.54 -13.34 -3.87
N VAL A 7 21.33 -12.81 -5.08
CA VAL A 7 19.98 -12.55 -5.62
C VAL A 7 19.82 -13.31 -6.93
N GLU A 8 19.72 -14.63 -6.83
CA GLU A 8 19.18 -15.42 -7.94
C GLU A 8 18.36 -16.61 -7.42
N PRO A 9 17.12 -16.31 -7.04
CA PRO A 9 15.98 -17.01 -7.59
C PRO A 9 15.22 -16.01 -8.46
N SER A 10 15.00 -16.33 -9.74
CA SER A 10 14.27 -15.49 -10.71
C SER A 10 12.98 -14.87 -10.12
N GLY A 11 12.29 -15.59 -9.22
CA GLY A 11 11.10 -15.12 -8.51
C GLY A 11 11.30 -13.88 -7.63
N ALA A 12 12.43 -13.72 -6.93
CA ALA A 12 12.64 -12.57 -6.04
C ALA A 12 12.75 -11.25 -6.82
N ARG A 13 13.39 -11.28 -8.01
CA ARG A 13 13.48 -10.11 -8.90
C ARG A 13 12.09 -9.68 -9.39
N TRP A 14 11.26 -10.64 -9.79
CA TRP A 14 9.89 -10.37 -10.24
C TRP A 14 9.01 -9.88 -9.09
N LEU A 15 9.14 -10.44 -7.89
CA LEU A 15 8.44 -9.95 -6.70
C LEU A 15 8.83 -8.51 -6.35
N LEU A 16 10.13 -8.17 -6.40
CA LEU A 16 10.59 -6.79 -6.19
C LEU A 16 10.04 -5.84 -7.24
N LEU A 17 10.07 -6.22 -8.52
CA LEU A 17 9.52 -5.40 -9.60
C LEU A 17 8.00 -5.20 -9.44
N ALA A 18 7.26 -6.27 -9.15
CA ALA A 18 5.82 -6.21 -8.89
C ALA A 18 5.50 -5.30 -7.70
N SER A 19 6.28 -5.42 -6.62
CA SER A 19 6.16 -4.56 -5.43
C SER A 19 6.40 -3.09 -5.78
N ALA A 20 7.44 -2.80 -6.56
CA ALA A 20 7.77 -1.44 -7.00
C ALA A 20 6.67 -0.84 -7.89
N LEU A 21 6.14 -1.61 -8.84
CA LEU A 21 5.00 -1.21 -9.66
C LEU A 21 3.76 -0.94 -8.81
N ARG A 22 3.47 -1.79 -7.83
CA ARG A 22 2.31 -1.64 -6.94
C ARG A 22 2.43 -0.41 -6.03
N PHE A 23 3.61 -0.18 -5.47
CA PHE A 23 3.91 1.05 -4.74
C PHE A 23 3.74 2.29 -5.62
N SER A 24 4.24 2.24 -6.86
CA SER A 24 4.12 3.35 -7.81
C SER A 24 2.67 3.68 -8.14
N ALA A 25 1.83 2.66 -8.34
CA ALA A 25 0.38 2.81 -8.52
C ALA A 25 -0.28 3.44 -7.29
N GLY A 26 0.07 2.98 -6.08
CA GLY A 26 -0.42 3.56 -4.83
C GLY A 26 -0.04 5.04 -4.65
N PHE A 27 1.19 5.42 -5.01
CA PHE A 27 1.63 6.81 -5.02
C PHE A 27 0.90 7.66 -6.05
N ALA A 28 0.70 7.15 -7.27
CA ALA A 28 -0.08 7.84 -8.29
C ALA A 28 -1.52 8.11 -7.79
N ILE A 29 -2.16 7.10 -7.20
CA ILE A 29 -3.47 7.26 -6.56
C ILE A 29 -3.42 8.33 -5.47
N LEU A 30 -2.43 8.31 -4.57
CA LEU A 30 -2.31 9.30 -3.50
C LEU A 30 -2.19 10.75 -4.03
N VAL A 31 -1.45 10.96 -5.12
CA VAL A 31 -1.24 12.29 -5.71
C VAL A 31 -2.49 12.81 -6.41
N TRP A 32 -3.20 11.96 -7.16
CA TRP A 32 -4.30 12.40 -8.02
C TRP A 32 -5.68 12.28 -7.36
N LEU A 33 -5.84 11.42 -6.35
CA LEU A 33 -7.13 11.20 -5.67
C LEU A 33 -7.71 12.48 -5.05
N PRO A 34 -6.96 13.35 -4.34
CA PRO A 34 -7.53 14.58 -3.79
C PRO A 34 -8.10 15.50 -4.89
N SER A 35 -7.44 15.56 -6.04
CA SER A 35 -7.89 16.35 -7.19
C SER A 35 -9.15 15.75 -7.82
N ALA A 36 -9.22 14.42 -7.95
CA ALA A 36 -10.39 13.71 -8.44
C ALA A 36 -11.60 13.92 -7.52
N ILE A 37 -11.43 13.72 -6.20
CA ILE A 37 -12.50 13.97 -5.20
C ILE A 37 -12.97 15.42 -5.25
N ARG A 38 -12.05 16.39 -5.37
CA ARG A 38 -12.42 17.79 -5.50
C ARG A 38 -13.28 18.08 -6.74
N ALA A 39 -13.02 17.38 -7.85
CA ALA A 39 -13.78 17.54 -9.08
C ALA A 39 -15.15 16.86 -9.02
N SER A 40 -15.26 15.69 -8.36
CA SER A 40 -16.50 14.92 -8.26
C SER A 40 -17.51 15.48 -7.26
N PHE A 41 -17.07 16.27 -6.27
CA PHE A 41 -17.93 16.86 -5.24
C PHE A 41 -17.86 18.40 -5.23
N PRO A 42 -18.28 19.08 -6.32
CA PRO A 42 -18.15 20.52 -6.46
C PRO A 42 -19.11 21.30 -5.54
N GLU A 43 -20.30 20.78 -5.23
CA GLU A 43 -21.30 21.48 -4.41
C GLU A 43 -20.83 21.71 -2.97
N ASP A 44 -20.07 20.77 -2.39
CA ASP A 44 -19.43 20.93 -1.08
C ASP A 44 -18.31 22.00 -1.09
N VAL A 45 -17.80 22.36 -2.28
CA VAL A 45 -16.75 23.37 -2.48
C VAL A 45 -17.36 24.75 -2.77
N GLU A 46 -18.44 24.82 -3.56
CA GLU A 46 -19.10 26.07 -3.95
C GLU A 46 -20.05 26.63 -2.89
N GLN A 47 -20.75 25.79 -2.13
CA GLN A 47 -21.62 26.24 -1.03
C GLN A 47 -20.83 27.02 0.05
N LEU A 48 -19.50 26.85 0.07
CA LEU A 48 -18.59 27.61 0.93
C LEU A 48 -17.97 28.83 0.25
N ARG A 49 -17.94 28.94 -1.08
CA ARG A 49 -17.40 30.11 -1.80
C ARG A 49 -18.31 31.32 -1.65
N GLY A 50 -19.62 31.10 -1.57
CA GLY A 50 -20.63 32.14 -1.32
C GLY A 50 -20.57 32.74 0.10
N GLU A 51 -20.19 31.95 1.11
CA GLU A 51 -20.06 32.42 2.50
C GLU A 51 -18.67 32.95 2.84
N CYS A 52 -17.62 32.47 2.14
CA CYS A 52 -16.22 32.85 2.39
C CYS A 52 -15.90 34.30 1.95
N GLY A 53 -16.78 34.96 1.19
CA GLY A 53 -16.67 36.38 0.86
C GLY A 53 -16.86 37.34 2.05
N ARG A 54 -17.37 36.88 3.20
CA ARG A 54 -17.59 37.74 4.40
C ARG A 54 -16.79 37.38 5.65
N ARG A 55 -16.16 36.20 5.72
CA ARG A 55 -15.29 35.82 6.85
C ARG A 55 -14.09 35.05 6.32
N ALA A 56 -13.07 35.79 5.90
CA ALA A 56 -11.73 35.25 5.68
C ALA A 56 -11.20 34.69 7.02
N GLY A 57 -11.34 33.38 7.20
CA GLY A 57 -10.79 32.66 8.35
C GLY A 57 -11.41 31.26 8.52
N ALA A 58 -10.73 30.24 8.01
CA ALA A 58 -10.89 28.81 8.35
C ALA A 58 -12.06 27.97 7.77
N GLY A 59 -12.87 28.48 6.83
CA GLY A 59 -14.07 27.75 6.35
C GLY A 59 -13.89 26.76 5.18
N GLY A 60 -12.96 27.02 4.26
CA GLY A 60 -12.84 26.29 2.97
C GLY A 60 -12.17 24.92 3.02
N SER A 61 -11.71 24.49 4.20
CA SER A 61 -10.94 23.25 4.35
C SER A 61 -11.76 22.06 4.85
N ARG A 62 -13.05 22.19 5.19
CA ARG A 62 -13.75 21.14 5.94
C ARG A 62 -13.96 19.81 5.19
N CYS A 63 -14.29 19.83 3.89
CA CYS A 63 -14.42 18.60 3.10
C CYS A 63 -13.06 17.93 2.84
N LEU A 64 -12.05 18.72 2.41
CA LEU A 64 -10.69 18.22 2.23
C LEU A 64 -10.06 17.71 3.52
N VAL A 65 -10.33 18.37 4.67
CA VAL A 65 -9.88 17.93 5.99
C VAL A 65 -10.60 16.66 6.39
N ARG A 66 -11.93 16.57 6.22
CA ARG A 66 -12.69 15.33 6.47
C ARG A 66 -12.18 14.17 5.61
N PHE A 67 -11.99 14.41 4.31
CA PHE A 67 -11.40 13.44 3.40
C PHE A 67 -9.98 13.05 3.87
N ALA A 68 -9.10 14.01 4.16
CA ALA A 68 -7.74 13.71 4.62
C ALA A 68 -7.72 12.90 5.93
N LEU A 69 -8.58 13.23 6.88
CA LEU A 69 -8.72 12.49 8.15
C LEU A 69 -9.25 11.08 7.92
N VAL A 70 -10.34 10.93 7.17
CA VAL A 70 -10.92 9.61 6.86
C VAL A 70 -9.96 8.77 6.04
N ASN A 71 -9.34 9.34 5.01
CA ASN A 71 -8.35 8.67 4.16
C ASN A 71 -7.11 8.24 4.95
N SER A 72 -6.58 9.10 5.83
CA SER A 72 -5.45 8.72 6.69
C SER A 72 -5.81 7.63 7.70
N LEU A 73 -7.02 7.67 8.26
CA LEU A 73 -7.54 6.60 9.13
C LEU A 73 -7.68 5.27 8.38
N ILE A 74 -8.26 5.30 7.17
CA ILE A 74 -8.38 4.13 6.30
C ILE A 74 -6.98 3.56 6.03
N LYS A 75 -6.04 4.37 5.57
CA LYS A 75 -4.67 3.91 5.26
C LYS A 75 -3.96 3.34 6.47
N GLY A 76 -4.07 4.00 7.62
CA GLY A 76 -3.41 3.57 8.85
C GLY A 76 -4.00 2.26 9.38
N VAL A 77 -5.32 2.22 9.58
CA VAL A 77 -5.99 1.08 10.23
C VAL A 77 -6.27 -0.05 9.23
N ALA A 78 -6.99 0.23 8.15
CA ALA A 78 -7.35 -0.78 7.18
C ALA A 78 -6.12 -1.33 6.46
N GLY A 79 -5.15 -0.47 6.10
CA GLY A 79 -3.88 -0.91 5.51
C GLY A 79 -3.08 -1.84 6.43
N SER A 80 -2.99 -1.53 7.73
CA SER A 80 -2.30 -2.39 8.69
C SER A 80 -2.99 -3.75 8.86
N LEU A 81 -4.31 -3.76 9.06
CA LEU A 81 -5.09 -4.99 9.20
C LEU A 81 -5.03 -5.84 7.92
N SER A 82 -5.12 -5.19 6.76
CA SER A 82 -5.03 -5.82 5.45
C SER A 82 -3.68 -6.49 5.22
N SER A 83 -2.57 -5.80 5.53
CA SER A 83 -1.22 -6.35 5.36
C SER A 83 -1.01 -7.60 6.23
N ILE A 84 -1.47 -7.57 7.49
CA ILE A 84 -1.39 -8.73 8.40
C ILE A 84 -2.26 -9.88 7.89
N SER A 85 -3.53 -9.60 7.55
CA SER A 85 -4.47 -10.64 7.12
C SER A 85 -4.05 -11.27 5.80
N GLY A 86 -3.48 -10.49 4.89
CA GLY A 86 -2.88 -10.98 3.65
C GLY A 86 -1.73 -11.94 3.90
N GLY A 87 -0.85 -11.63 4.85
CA GLY A 87 0.25 -12.52 5.28
C GLY A 87 -0.28 -13.88 5.75
N VAL A 88 -1.25 -13.85 6.67
CA VAL A 88 -1.91 -15.06 7.18
C VAL A 88 -2.61 -15.84 6.06
N ALA A 89 -3.29 -15.15 5.14
CA ALA A 89 -3.99 -15.78 4.03
C ALA A 89 -3.02 -16.44 3.03
N ALA A 90 -1.87 -15.82 2.75
CA ALA A 90 -0.84 -16.42 1.89
C ALA A 90 -0.20 -17.65 2.54
N ASP A 91 0.03 -17.62 3.86
CA ASP A 91 0.54 -18.78 4.61
C ASP A 91 -0.49 -19.91 4.66
N ALA A 92 -1.77 -19.59 4.81
CA ALA A 92 -2.85 -20.57 4.69
C ALA A 92 -2.88 -21.18 3.29
N LEU A 93 -2.78 -20.38 2.23
CA LEU A 93 -2.73 -20.85 0.84
C LEU A 93 -1.49 -21.72 0.55
N ARG A 94 -0.36 -21.43 1.22
CA ARG A 94 0.83 -22.28 1.17
C ARG A 94 0.53 -23.68 1.69
N SER A 95 -0.19 -23.77 2.81
CA SER A 95 -0.56 -25.05 3.45
C SER A 95 -1.54 -25.90 2.63
N THR A 96 -2.32 -25.30 1.73
CA THR A 96 -3.28 -26.02 0.87
C THR A 96 -2.67 -26.58 -0.42
N GLY A 97 -1.36 -26.43 -0.64
CA GLY A 97 -0.64 -27.05 -1.75
C GLY A 97 -0.10 -26.10 -2.82
N PHE A 98 -0.30 -24.77 -2.68
CA PHE A 98 0.32 -23.79 -3.61
C PHE A 98 1.83 -23.63 -3.40
N GLY A 99 2.37 -24.15 -2.31
CA GLY A 99 3.81 -24.16 -2.02
C GLY A 99 4.42 -22.77 -1.99
N ASP A 100 5.67 -22.66 -2.42
CA ASP A 100 6.46 -21.41 -2.32
C ASP A 100 5.98 -20.29 -3.24
N ARG A 101 5.05 -20.59 -4.18
CA ARG A 101 4.46 -19.59 -5.09
C ARG A 101 3.18 -18.95 -4.54
N SER A 102 2.68 -19.43 -3.40
CA SER A 102 1.46 -18.93 -2.73
C SER A 102 1.46 -17.41 -2.56
N ALA A 103 2.53 -16.83 -2.02
CA ALA A 103 2.65 -15.39 -1.82
C ALA A 103 2.56 -14.61 -3.14
N ALA A 104 3.25 -15.06 -4.19
CA ALA A 104 3.22 -14.39 -5.50
C ALA A 104 1.81 -14.42 -6.12
N TRP A 105 1.14 -15.57 -6.06
CA TRP A 105 -0.23 -15.71 -6.54
C TRP A 105 -1.21 -14.86 -5.74
N PHE A 106 -1.07 -14.82 -4.42
CA PHE A 106 -1.90 -14.01 -3.55
C PHE A 106 -1.73 -12.51 -3.87
N CYS A 107 -0.49 -12.02 -3.97
CA CYS A 107 -0.20 -10.63 -4.34
C CYS A 107 -0.77 -10.25 -5.72
N ALA A 108 -0.68 -11.16 -6.69
CA ALA A 108 -1.23 -10.93 -8.02
C ALA A 108 -2.77 -10.88 -8.00
N ALA A 109 -3.41 -11.84 -7.32
CA ALA A 109 -4.85 -11.91 -7.19
C ALA A 109 -5.43 -10.69 -6.46
N SER A 110 -4.81 -10.27 -5.35
CA SER A 110 -5.26 -9.09 -4.61
C SER A 110 -5.03 -7.79 -5.38
N SER A 111 -3.92 -7.67 -6.11
CA SER A 111 -3.68 -6.51 -6.98
C SER A 111 -4.69 -6.43 -8.12
N LEU A 112 -5.04 -7.56 -8.73
CA LEU A 112 -6.04 -7.61 -9.79
C LEU A 112 -7.46 -7.29 -9.26
N ALA A 113 -7.79 -7.80 -8.07
CA ALA A 113 -9.07 -7.54 -7.42
C ALA A 113 -9.22 -6.08 -6.92
N ALA A 114 -8.11 -5.40 -6.61
CA ALA A 114 -8.13 -3.98 -6.24
C ALA A 114 -8.46 -3.05 -7.42
N ALA A 115 -8.08 -3.40 -8.64
CA ALA A 115 -8.31 -2.58 -9.84
C ALA A 115 -9.80 -2.22 -10.09
N PRO A 116 -10.77 -3.16 -10.07
CA PRO A 116 -12.18 -2.81 -10.22
C PRO A 116 -12.71 -1.97 -9.05
N LEU A 117 -12.26 -2.22 -7.81
CA LEU A 117 -12.66 -1.42 -6.65
C LEU A 117 -12.20 0.04 -6.80
N TRP A 118 -10.96 0.23 -7.26
CA TRP A 118 -10.45 1.56 -7.59
C TRP A 118 -11.28 2.24 -8.68
N TYR A 119 -11.59 1.53 -9.77
CA TYR A 119 -12.43 2.06 -10.85
C TYR A 119 -13.82 2.50 -10.34
N PHE A 120 -14.47 1.66 -9.53
CA PHE A 120 -15.77 2.00 -8.94
C PHE A 120 -15.70 3.18 -7.97
N THR A 121 -14.57 3.41 -7.31
CA THR A 121 -14.38 4.57 -6.43
C THR A 121 -14.48 5.90 -7.20
N LEU A 122 -14.21 5.87 -8.52
CA LEU A 122 -14.28 7.02 -9.42
C LEU A 122 -15.62 7.12 -10.17
N ALA A 123 -16.60 6.26 -9.88
CA ALA A 123 -17.88 6.29 -10.56
C ALA A 123 -18.65 7.59 -10.26
N GLU A 124 -19.31 8.13 -11.29
CA GLU A 124 -20.14 9.32 -11.16
C GLU A 124 -21.41 9.04 -10.35
N GLY A 125 -21.94 10.06 -9.68
CA GLY A 125 -23.19 9.98 -8.91
C GLY A 125 -23.09 9.24 -7.57
N LEU A 126 -21.89 8.82 -7.15
CA LEU A 126 -21.68 8.25 -5.82
C LEU A 126 -21.80 9.32 -4.73
N SER A 127 -22.38 8.95 -3.59
CA SER A 127 -22.26 9.77 -2.39
C SER A 127 -20.84 9.70 -1.83
N PHE A 128 -20.41 10.74 -1.11
CA PHE A 128 -19.10 10.78 -0.47
C PHE A 128 -18.85 9.56 0.43
N GLN A 129 -19.86 9.12 1.19
CA GLN A 129 -19.76 7.97 2.10
C GLN A 129 -19.53 6.67 1.32
N VAL A 130 -20.23 6.48 0.20
CA VAL A 130 -20.04 5.30 -0.66
C VAL A 130 -18.67 5.33 -1.31
N CYS A 131 -18.21 6.49 -1.79
CA CYS A 131 -16.86 6.66 -2.31
C CYS A 131 -15.79 6.32 -1.26
N MET A 132 -15.93 6.80 -0.02
CA MET A 132 -14.99 6.46 1.06
C MET A 132 -15.07 4.98 1.48
N ALA A 133 -16.25 4.36 1.43
CA ALA A 133 -16.41 2.94 1.71
C ALA A 133 -15.76 2.06 0.63
N LEU A 134 -15.92 2.42 -0.65
CA LEU A 134 -15.24 1.77 -1.77
C LEU A 134 -13.73 1.95 -1.69
N LEU A 135 -13.26 3.15 -1.33
CA LEU A 135 -11.84 3.40 -1.08
C LEU A 135 -11.31 2.55 0.07
N CYS A 136 -12.08 2.40 1.16
CA CYS A 136 -11.71 1.52 2.27
C CYS A 136 -11.62 0.05 1.84
N ALA A 137 -12.60 -0.42 1.08
CA ALA A 137 -12.61 -1.78 0.52
C ALA A 137 -11.44 -1.99 -0.45
N GLU A 138 -11.15 -1.00 -1.30
CA GLU A 138 -9.98 -0.99 -2.17
C GLU A 138 -8.73 -1.16 -1.32
N TYR A 139 -8.47 -0.32 -0.32
CA TYR A 139 -7.31 -0.44 0.57
C TYR A 139 -7.21 -1.80 1.26
N LEU A 140 -8.34 -2.36 1.73
CA LEU A 140 -8.36 -3.69 2.36
C LEU A 140 -7.91 -4.81 1.42
N VAL A 141 -8.22 -4.72 0.13
CA VAL A 141 -7.75 -5.69 -0.87
C VAL A 141 -6.35 -5.32 -1.36
N ALA A 142 -6.14 -4.05 -1.61
CA ALA A 142 -4.98 -3.42 -2.21
C ALA A 142 -3.71 -3.45 -1.37
N GLU A 143 -3.80 -3.48 -0.05
CA GLU A 143 -2.65 -3.54 0.87
C GLU A 143 -2.36 -4.97 1.35
N SER A 144 -3.23 -5.92 1.03
CA SER A 144 -3.09 -7.31 1.50
C SER A 144 -1.90 -8.02 0.88
N TRP A 145 -1.38 -7.51 -0.25
CA TRP A 145 -0.16 -8.03 -0.88
C TRP A 145 1.12 -7.74 -0.06
N LEU A 146 1.12 -6.71 0.80
CA LEU A 146 2.35 -6.21 1.42
C LEU A 146 2.95 -7.24 2.39
N GLY A 147 2.13 -7.84 3.26
CA GLY A 147 2.55 -8.88 4.18
C GLY A 147 3.20 -10.09 3.48
N PRO A 148 2.50 -10.75 2.53
CA PRO A 148 3.04 -11.86 1.75
C PRO A 148 4.31 -11.50 0.97
N ALA A 149 4.37 -10.32 0.37
CA ALA A 149 5.54 -9.86 -0.37
C ALA A 149 6.75 -9.71 0.56
N ILE A 150 6.58 -9.09 1.73
CA ILE A 150 7.64 -8.95 2.73
C ILE A 150 8.11 -10.33 3.21
N SER A 151 7.18 -11.22 3.58
CA SER A 151 7.51 -12.57 4.03
C SER A 151 8.26 -13.38 2.95
N ALA A 152 7.84 -13.30 1.69
CA ALA A 152 8.50 -13.97 0.58
C ALA A 152 9.90 -13.40 0.32
N LEU A 153 10.07 -12.07 0.34
CA LEU A 153 11.36 -11.41 0.18
C LEU A 153 12.32 -11.78 1.33
N GLN A 154 11.85 -11.75 2.57
CA GLN A 154 12.66 -12.14 3.73
C GLN A 154 13.03 -13.62 3.71
N GLY A 155 12.12 -14.48 3.23
CA GLY A 155 12.36 -15.90 3.03
C GLY A 155 13.45 -16.18 1.98
N SER A 156 13.56 -15.32 0.97
CA SER A 156 14.59 -15.43 -0.08
C SER A 156 16.00 -15.04 0.37
N VAL A 157 16.13 -14.37 1.52
CA VAL A 157 17.42 -13.95 2.08
C VAL A 157 17.93 -14.98 3.09
N PRO A 158 19.19 -15.45 2.96
CA PRO A 158 19.85 -16.28 3.96
C PRO A 158 19.74 -15.71 5.38
N SER A 159 19.49 -16.56 6.38
CA SER A 159 19.20 -16.14 7.76
C SER A 159 20.30 -15.30 8.40
N ASP A 160 21.57 -15.48 7.99
CA ASP A 160 22.73 -14.70 8.41
C ASP A 160 22.72 -13.25 7.89
N ARG A 161 21.90 -12.95 6.86
CA ARG A 161 21.87 -11.63 6.19
C ARG A 161 20.53 -10.91 6.26
N ARG A 162 19.48 -11.55 6.80
CA ARG A 162 18.13 -10.95 6.88
C ARG A 162 18.12 -9.57 7.55
N GLY A 163 18.91 -9.38 8.61
CA GLY A 163 19.02 -8.09 9.30
C GLY A 163 19.66 -6.98 8.46
N THR A 164 20.59 -7.30 7.56
CA THR A 164 21.18 -6.31 6.63
C THR A 164 20.24 -5.97 5.47
N ALA A 165 19.42 -6.94 5.04
CA ALA A 165 18.43 -6.75 3.96
C ALA A 165 17.24 -5.86 4.38
N GLN A 166 16.97 -5.72 5.68
CA GLN A 166 15.94 -4.85 6.25
C GLN A 166 16.43 -3.43 6.58
N ALA A 167 17.62 -3.04 6.11
CA ALA A 167 18.31 -1.78 6.42
C ALA A 167 18.89 -1.69 7.85
N LYS A 168 20.06 -2.31 8.05
CA LYS A 168 21.06 -1.84 9.01
C LYS A 168 22.47 -2.30 8.58
N PRO A 169 23.38 -1.41 8.17
CA PRO A 169 24.79 -1.77 8.10
C PRO A 169 25.28 -1.91 9.55
N SER A 170 25.23 -3.14 10.07
CA SER A 170 25.92 -3.47 11.31
C SER A 170 27.42 -3.46 11.01
N HIS A 171 28.04 -2.32 11.28
CA HIS A 171 29.48 -2.12 11.28
C HIS A 171 30.11 -2.93 12.44
N LYS A 172 30.08 -4.27 12.36
CA LYS A 172 30.98 -5.10 13.19
C LYS A 172 32.35 -5.00 12.54
N ALA A 173 33.07 -3.95 12.88
CA ALA A 173 34.51 -3.88 12.71
C ALA A 173 35.09 -5.12 13.40
N SER A 174 35.55 -6.07 12.59
CA SER A 174 36.31 -7.22 13.03
C SER A 174 37.64 -6.70 13.56
N VAL A 175 37.69 -6.42 14.86
CA VAL A 175 38.95 -6.24 15.57
C VAL A 175 39.57 -7.63 15.66
N ARG A 176 40.42 -7.98 14.69
CA ARG A 176 41.33 -9.12 14.86
C ARG A 176 42.29 -8.77 16.00
N PRO A 177 42.35 -9.55 17.09
CA PRO A 177 43.47 -9.44 17.99
C PRO A 177 44.71 -9.92 17.23
N LEU A 178 45.66 -9.00 17.04
CA LEU A 178 47.03 -9.35 16.67
C LEU A 178 47.66 -10.00 17.91
N LEU A 179 47.80 -11.32 17.87
CA LEU A 179 48.74 -12.09 18.68
C LEU A 179 49.59 -12.92 17.74
#